data_AF-A0A1M4Z965-F1
#
_entry.id   AF-A0A1M4Z965-F1
#
_cell.length_a   1.000
_cell.length_b   1.000
_cell.length_c   1.000
_cell.angle_alpha   90.00
_cell.angle_beta   90.00
_cell.angle_gamma   90.00
#
_symmetry.space_group_name_H-M   'P 1'
#
loop_
_entity.id
_entity.type
_entity.pdbx_description
1 polymer ?
#
loop_
_entity_poly.entity_id
_entity_poly.type
_entity_poly.pdbx_seq_one_letter_code
_entity_poly.pdbx_strand_id
1 'polypeptide(L)'
;MNKNIGTCFLCGGRVRNGICTECGMDNRKSDDSYRLNSGECDREPLTHVHVHEEEASEKKGKVKKAADSGNRKPGKSSAWGTGERPKNYGKYYHSSGKKPAAKKTGLWAVIIIAVIGVLPNIGKSVYDAYQEKRAEETLSSIKDLQDSSDSYDPYQFVNESIPEEGEYLQAELSAGYYQIGIDLPEGIYKCTRKDGTGFLNIVDSEHNVYQYESFQENDPEEISDLKMFQGAVLQISGGVVLNLETENAQASSMEEAEPNPLTEELTLEGDNSAGTDFPPGTYDVSAADNFGMLEIELPGGGESPYTVSFLLDSQRTEEYPGYSQEVRNLYLPEGTKVSAEGFEVNMVPSERSTSLDYKVYYGLW
;
A
#
# COMPACT_ATOMS: atom_id res chain seq x y z
N MET A 1 -5.06 -42.45 -31.72
CA MET A 1 -5.01 -41.05 -32.19
C MET A 1 -3.54 -40.69 -32.40
N ASN A 2 -3.14 -40.38 -33.64
CA ASN A 2 -1.75 -40.03 -33.98
C ASN A 2 -1.35 -38.74 -33.26
N LYS A 3 -0.46 -38.83 -32.26
CA LYS A 3 0.15 -37.64 -31.63
C LYS A 3 1.04 -36.97 -32.68
N ASN A 4 0.64 -35.78 -33.14
CA ASN A 4 1.47 -34.93 -33.99
C ASN A 4 2.75 -34.58 -33.22
N ILE A 5 3.84 -35.28 -33.52
CA ILE A 5 5.17 -35.02 -32.97
C ILE A 5 5.63 -33.68 -33.55
N GLY A 6 5.44 -32.59 -32.81
CA GLY A 6 5.91 -31.25 -33.17
C GLY A 6 4.95 -30.10 -32.86
N THR A 7 3.70 -30.38 -32.51
CA THR A 7 2.69 -29.35 -32.19
C THR A 7 2.11 -29.56 -30.80
N CYS A 8 1.83 -28.45 -30.10
CA CYS A 8 1.35 -28.46 -28.73
C CYS A 8 -0.07 -29.01 -28.65
N PHE A 9 -0.35 -29.92 -27.72
CA PHE A 9 -1.68 -30.52 -27.60
C PHE A 9 -2.76 -29.53 -27.16
N LEU A 10 -2.40 -28.48 -26.41
CA LEU A 10 -3.35 -27.48 -25.90
C LEU A 10 -3.67 -26.40 -26.94
N CYS A 11 -2.66 -25.81 -27.57
CA CYS A 11 -2.84 -24.63 -28.43
C CYS A 11 -2.42 -24.83 -29.89
N GLY A 12 -1.91 -26.01 -30.26
CA GLY A 12 -1.41 -26.30 -31.62
C GLY A 12 -0.06 -25.66 -31.98
N GLY A 13 0.52 -24.84 -31.10
CA GLY A 13 1.78 -24.13 -31.33
C GLY A 13 3.00 -25.05 -31.48
N ARG A 14 4.12 -24.52 -31.98
CA ARG A 14 5.33 -25.32 -32.24
C ARG A 14 5.98 -25.80 -30.93
N VAL A 15 6.47 -27.04 -30.90
CA VAL A 15 7.13 -27.63 -29.72
C VAL A 15 8.64 -27.77 -29.98
N ARG A 16 9.46 -27.27 -29.04
CA ARG A 16 10.92 -27.40 -29.06
C ARG A 16 11.39 -27.99 -27.73
N ASN A 17 12.16 -29.08 -27.78
CA ASN A 17 12.60 -29.84 -26.59
C ASN A 17 11.46 -30.28 -25.64
N GLY A 18 10.28 -30.53 -26.20
CA GLY A 18 9.10 -30.95 -25.44
C GLY A 18 8.32 -29.80 -24.79
N ILE A 19 8.76 -28.55 -24.91
CA ILE A 19 8.05 -27.37 -24.41
C ILE A 19 7.48 -26.56 -25.58
N CYS A 20 6.23 -26.11 -25.47
CA CYS A 20 5.63 -25.24 -26.48
C CYS A 20 6.27 -23.85 -26.45
N THR A 21 6.67 -23.33 -27.62
CA THR A 21 7.27 -21.99 -27.73
C THR A 21 6.27 -20.86 -27.55
N GLU A 22 4.98 -21.14 -27.68
CA GLU A 22 3.91 -20.14 -27.58
C GLU A 22 3.37 -20.03 -26.15
N CYS A 23 2.92 -21.15 -25.56
CA CYS A 23 2.25 -21.14 -24.26
C CYS A 23 3.10 -21.69 -23.10
N GLY A 24 4.35 -22.14 -23.36
CA GLY A 24 5.22 -22.70 -22.33
C GLY A 24 4.83 -24.09 -21.82
N MET A 25 3.80 -24.72 -22.39
CA MET A 25 3.31 -26.02 -21.94
C MET A 25 4.32 -27.16 -22.20
N ASP A 26 4.56 -27.99 -21.19
CA ASP A 26 5.38 -29.19 -21.28
C ASP A 26 4.59 -30.36 -21.89
N ASN A 27 4.81 -30.59 -23.18
CA ASN A 27 4.18 -31.65 -23.96
C ASN A 27 4.82 -33.04 -23.72
N ARG A 28 5.81 -33.14 -22.81
CA ARG A 28 6.35 -34.44 -22.37
C ARG A 28 5.47 -35.12 -21.33
N LYS A 29 4.59 -34.37 -20.67
CA LYS A 29 3.62 -34.89 -19.70
C LYS A 29 2.32 -35.18 -20.43
N SER A 30 1.90 -36.45 -20.47
CA SER A 30 0.57 -36.85 -20.96
C SER A 30 -0.43 -36.86 -19.80
N ASP A 31 -1.70 -36.56 -20.06
CA ASP A 31 -2.78 -36.61 -19.07
C ASP A 31 -2.83 -37.92 -18.28
N ASP A 32 -2.39 -39.04 -18.87
CA ASP A 32 -2.31 -40.36 -18.22
C ASP A 32 -1.39 -40.40 -16.98
N SER A 33 -0.51 -39.40 -16.78
CA SER A 33 0.34 -39.29 -15.58
C SER A 33 -0.20 -38.34 -14.51
N TYR A 34 -1.34 -37.69 -14.75
CA TYR A 34 -2.04 -36.89 -13.75
C TYR A 34 -3.08 -37.76 -13.02
N ARG A 35 -2.75 -38.21 -11.81
CA ARG A 35 -3.71 -38.79 -10.86
C ARG A 35 -3.89 -37.82 -9.69
N LEU A 36 -5.01 -37.11 -9.68
CA LEU A 36 -5.42 -36.27 -8.55
C LEU A 36 -6.04 -37.16 -7.47
N ASN A 37 -5.39 -37.22 -6.30
CA ASN A 37 -5.87 -37.71 -5.00
C ASN A 37 -7.13 -38.59 -5.03
N SER A 38 -7.02 -39.84 -5.46
CA SER A 38 -8.02 -40.87 -5.15
C SER A 38 -7.69 -41.46 -3.78
N GLY A 39 -8.41 -41.03 -2.75
CA GLY A 39 -8.28 -41.55 -1.40
C GLY A 39 -9.22 -42.74 -1.18
N GLU A 40 -8.88 -43.61 -0.23
CA GLU A 40 -9.64 -44.85 0.05
C GLU A 40 -11.06 -44.58 0.60
N CYS A 41 -11.39 -43.32 0.92
CA CYS A 41 -12.69 -42.89 1.47
C CYS A 41 -13.64 -42.24 0.45
N ASP A 42 -13.27 -42.13 -0.84
CA ASP A 42 -14.12 -41.47 -1.86
C ASP A 42 -15.41 -42.25 -2.21
N ARG A 43 -15.61 -43.44 -1.62
CA ARG A 43 -16.75 -44.33 -1.89
C ARG A 43 -17.71 -44.50 -0.71
N GLU A 44 -17.50 -43.82 0.41
CA GLU A 44 -18.38 -43.92 1.58
C GLU A 44 -19.30 -42.68 1.74
N PRO A 45 -20.51 -42.85 2.29
CA PRO A 45 -21.44 -41.75 2.49
C PRO A 45 -20.92 -40.75 3.53
N LEU A 46 -21.20 -39.46 3.30
CA LEU A 46 -20.71 -38.27 4.03
C LEU A 46 -21.08 -38.17 5.53
N THR A 47 -21.50 -39.26 6.18
CA THR A 47 -21.97 -39.28 7.56
C THR A 47 -21.07 -40.08 8.51
N HIS A 48 -19.88 -40.53 8.10
CA HIS A 48 -18.98 -41.21 9.01
C HIS A 48 -18.22 -40.19 9.88
N VAL A 49 -18.31 -40.34 11.21
CA VAL A 49 -17.54 -39.54 12.17
C VAL A 49 -16.33 -40.35 12.57
N HIS A 50 -15.12 -39.81 12.35
CA HIS A 50 -13.91 -40.39 12.92
C HIS A 50 -13.90 -40.15 14.43
N VAL A 51 -14.22 -41.18 15.21
CA VAL A 51 -13.94 -41.20 16.64
C VAL A 51 -12.44 -41.40 16.79
N HIS A 52 -11.72 -40.34 17.17
CA HIS A 52 -10.33 -40.46 17.60
C HIS A 52 -10.32 -40.80 19.09
N GLU A 53 -10.10 -42.07 19.42
CA GLU A 53 -9.73 -42.47 20.78
C GLU A 53 -8.30 -41.97 21.07
N GLU A 54 -8.14 -41.28 22.20
CA GLU A 54 -6.83 -40.90 22.74
C GLU A 54 -6.08 -42.17 23.20
N GLU A 55 -5.08 -42.59 22.43
CA GLU A 55 -4.12 -43.59 22.89
C GLU A 55 -2.78 -42.95 23.27
N ALA A 56 -2.42 -43.15 24.53
CA ALA A 56 -1.18 -42.75 25.15
C ALA A 56 0.01 -43.63 24.74
N SER A 57 1.18 -42.98 24.69
CA SER A 57 2.54 -43.52 24.89
C SER A 57 3.07 -44.59 23.92
N GLU A 58 4.23 -44.33 23.30
CA GLU A 58 5.52 -44.94 23.71
C GLU A 58 6.68 -44.56 22.77
N LYS A 59 7.84 -44.28 23.39
CA LYS A 59 9.13 -44.05 22.74
C LYS A 59 9.81 -45.38 22.39
N LYS A 60 10.18 -45.59 21.11
CA LYS A 60 11.33 -46.42 20.63
C LYS A 60 11.74 -45.85 19.26
N GLY A 61 13.01 -45.66 18.85
CA GLY A 61 14.29 -46.14 19.32
C GLY A 61 15.08 -46.76 18.16
N LYS A 62 15.97 -45.97 17.54
CA LYS A 62 17.16 -46.32 16.71
C LYS A 62 16.95 -46.93 15.29
N VAL A 63 17.70 -46.45 14.29
CA VAL A 63 19.04 -46.93 13.83
C VAL A 63 19.37 -46.32 12.45
N LYS A 64 20.61 -45.83 12.31
CA LYS A 64 21.27 -45.37 11.07
C LYS A 64 21.59 -46.53 10.11
N LYS A 65 21.56 -46.30 8.79
CA LYS A 65 22.58 -46.86 7.87
C LYS A 65 22.94 -45.87 6.77
N ALA A 66 24.25 -45.72 6.60
CA ALA A 66 24.93 -45.00 5.53
C ALA A 66 25.33 -45.98 4.41
N ALA A 67 25.46 -45.46 3.18
CA ALA A 67 26.40 -45.86 2.11
C ALA A 67 26.10 -44.94 0.92
N ASP A 68 26.92 -43.96 0.54
CA ASP A 68 28.27 -44.00 -0.04
C ASP A 68 28.29 -44.05 -1.58
N SER A 69 29.12 -43.15 -2.10
CA SER A 69 29.87 -43.16 -3.37
C SER A 69 29.14 -42.83 -4.69
N GLY A 70 29.74 -41.92 -5.46
CA GLY A 70 29.34 -41.70 -6.86
C GLY A 70 29.90 -40.46 -7.56
N ASN A 71 31.16 -40.12 -7.33
CA ASN A 71 31.92 -39.03 -7.96
C ASN A 71 31.86 -39.06 -9.52
N ARG A 72 31.69 -37.91 -10.19
CA ARG A 72 32.24 -37.58 -11.54
C ARG A 72 31.91 -36.13 -11.98
N LYS A 73 32.92 -35.25 -11.90
CA LYS A 73 33.21 -34.13 -12.84
C LYS A 73 34.42 -34.58 -13.70
N PRO A 74 34.63 -34.14 -14.96
CA PRO A 74 35.08 -32.77 -15.35
C PRO A 74 34.42 -32.31 -16.68
N GLY A 75 34.63 -31.15 -17.34
CA GLY A 75 35.54 -29.99 -17.29
C GLY A 75 35.06 -28.97 -18.36
N LYS A 76 35.09 -27.65 -18.08
CA LYS A 76 35.94 -26.57 -18.64
C LYS A 76 36.01 -26.37 -20.18
N SER A 77 35.55 -25.20 -20.66
CA SER A 77 36.20 -24.27 -21.63
C SER A 77 35.26 -23.06 -21.92
N SER A 78 35.64 -21.84 -21.52
CA SER A 78 36.13 -20.69 -22.34
C SER A 78 35.09 -20.09 -23.31
N ALA A 79 34.54 -18.88 -23.13
CA ALA A 79 35.09 -17.51 -23.23
C ALA A 79 34.71 -16.82 -24.56
N TRP A 80 34.34 -15.53 -24.47
CA TRP A 80 34.03 -14.53 -25.51
C TRP A 80 32.66 -14.70 -26.20
N GLY A 81 31.80 -13.69 -26.38
CA GLY A 81 31.85 -12.25 -26.12
C GLY A 81 30.69 -11.58 -26.89
N THR A 82 30.28 -10.40 -26.43
CA THR A 82 29.60 -9.30 -27.16
C THR A 82 28.18 -9.48 -27.71
N GLY A 83 27.30 -8.52 -27.39
CA GLY A 83 26.12 -8.18 -28.19
C GLY A 83 24.90 -7.76 -27.38
N GLU A 84 24.79 -6.48 -27.03
CA GLU A 84 23.64 -5.83 -26.40
C GLU A 84 22.40 -5.69 -27.31
N ARG A 85 21.26 -5.44 -26.63
CA ARG A 85 19.99 -4.78 -27.04
C ARG A 85 18.77 -5.68 -27.31
N PRO A 86 17.52 -5.16 -27.18
CA PRO A 86 16.83 -4.87 -25.91
C PRO A 86 15.46 -5.58 -25.87
N LYS A 87 14.86 -5.82 -24.70
CA LYS A 87 13.47 -6.33 -24.66
C LYS A 87 12.64 -5.68 -23.55
N ASN A 88 11.83 -4.72 -24.01
CA ASN A 88 10.51 -4.34 -23.52
C ASN A 88 9.79 -5.46 -22.78
N TYR A 89 9.30 -5.19 -21.57
CA TYR A 89 8.09 -5.81 -21.03
C TYR A 89 7.43 -4.87 -20.01
N GLY A 90 6.39 -4.16 -20.44
CA GLY A 90 5.31 -3.71 -19.58
C GLY A 90 4.11 -4.62 -19.81
N LYS A 91 3.61 -5.30 -18.76
CA LYS A 91 2.29 -5.93 -18.74
C LYS A 91 1.75 -5.97 -17.31
N TYR A 92 0.78 -5.08 -17.06
CA TYR A 92 -0.16 -5.16 -15.95
C TYR A 92 -1.19 -6.27 -16.21
N TYR A 93 -1.62 -6.95 -15.15
CA TYR A 93 -2.75 -7.88 -15.16
C TYR A 93 -3.95 -7.24 -14.45
N HIS A 94 -5.03 -7.03 -15.20
CA HIS A 94 -6.39 -7.07 -14.64
C HIS A 94 -6.94 -8.48 -14.81
N SER A 95 -7.68 -8.98 -13.82
CA SER A 95 -8.73 -9.97 -14.04
C SER A 95 -9.76 -9.98 -12.91
N SER A 96 -10.97 -9.55 -13.26
CA SER A 96 -12.22 -9.74 -12.54
C SER A 96 -12.89 -11.05 -13.00
N GLY A 97 -13.30 -11.92 -12.08
CA GLY A 97 -14.17 -13.08 -12.37
C GLY A 97 -14.34 -14.05 -11.18
N LYS A 98 -15.58 -14.44 -10.86
CA LYS A 98 -16.08 -14.93 -9.55
C LYS A 98 -15.86 -16.44 -9.22
N LYS A 99 -15.39 -16.69 -7.97
CA LYS A 99 -15.56 -17.76 -6.93
C LYS A 99 -15.85 -19.25 -7.31
N PRO A 100 -15.34 -20.27 -6.57
CA PRO A 100 -15.97 -20.67 -5.29
C PRO A 100 -15.00 -20.94 -4.12
N ALA A 101 -15.54 -20.87 -2.91
CA ALA A 101 -14.86 -20.90 -1.63
C ALA A 101 -14.38 -22.29 -1.18
N ALA A 102 -13.17 -22.37 -0.60
CA ALA A 102 -12.85 -23.33 0.45
C ALA A 102 -11.71 -22.82 1.36
N LYS A 103 -12.02 -22.90 2.66
CA LYS A 103 -11.30 -22.47 3.88
C LYS A 103 -9.80 -22.81 3.93
N LYS A 104 -9.01 -21.86 4.43
CA LYS A 104 -7.84 -22.00 5.35
C LYS A 104 -7.43 -20.60 5.81
N THR A 105 -7.80 -20.19 7.02
CA THR A 105 -6.89 -20.05 8.18
C THR A 105 -5.64 -19.20 7.91
N GLY A 106 -5.72 -17.92 8.29
CA GLY A 106 -4.65 -17.17 8.94
C GLY A 106 -3.50 -16.64 8.07
N LEU A 107 -3.52 -15.32 7.81
CA LEU A 107 -2.40 -14.45 8.16
C LEU A 107 -2.92 -13.00 8.19
N TRP A 108 -2.80 -12.35 9.34
CA TRP A 108 -3.20 -10.96 9.54
C TRP A 108 -2.17 -10.05 8.88
N ALA A 109 -2.62 -9.15 8.02
CA ALA A 109 -1.84 -8.00 7.59
C ALA A 109 -2.42 -6.76 8.28
N VAL A 110 -2.15 -6.62 9.58
CA VAL A 110 -2.19 -5.32 10.24
C VAL A 110 -0.79 -4.74 10.01
N ILE A 111 -0.70 -3.62 9.31
CA ILE A 111 0.54 -2.85 9.25
C ILE A 111 0.70 -2.22 10.64
N ILE A 112 1.34 -2.97 11.53
CA ILE A 112 1.79 -2.48 12.84
C ILE A 112 3.19 -1.91 12.61
N ILE A 113 3.29 -0.60 12.44
CA ILE A 113 4.55 0.11 12.70
C ILE A 113 4.56 0.40 14.20
N ALA A 114 5.10 -0.53 14.99
CA ALA A 114 5.32 -0.35 16.41
C ALA A 114 6.76 -0.72 16.77
N VAL A 115 7.56 0.33 17.02
CA VAL A 115 8.61 0.47 18.03
C VAL A 115 9.39 -0.81 18.36
N ILE A 116 10.57 -0.96 17.75
CA ILE A 116 11.62 -1.85 18.26
C ILE A 116 12.32 -1.14 19.41
N GLY A 117 12.03 -1.55 20.63
CA GLY A 117 12.83 -1.21 21.80
C GLY A 117 12.34 -1.93 23.04
N VAL A 118 13.28 -2.50 23.81
CA VAL A 118 13.12 -3.10 25.17
C VAL A 118 12.68 -4.58 25.10
N LEU A 119 13.51 -5.63 25.29
CA LEU A 119 14.54 -5.94 26.31
C LEU A 119 15.49 -7.05 25.80
N PRO A 120 16.78 -7.10 26.22
CA PRO A 120 17.54 -8.34 26.20
C PRO A 120 17.83 -8.83 27.61
N ASN A 121 17.35 -10.02 27.95
CA ASN A 121 18.04 -10.92 28.87
C ASN A 121 17.50 -12.34 28.66
N ILE A 122 18.29 -13.19 27.97
CA ILE A 122 18.59 -14.59 28.28
C ILE A 122 19.48 -15.17 27.15
N GLY A 123 20.69 -15.63 27.50
CA GLY A 123 21.34 -16.79 26.85
C GLY A 123 22.22 -16.58 25.61
N LYS A 124 23.38 -15.95 25.78
CA LYS A 124 24.46 -15.83 24.77
C LYS A 124 25.26 -17.13 24.66
N SER A 125 25.35 -17.74 23.45
CA SER A 125 26.53 -18.51 22.97
C SER A 125 26.30 -19.32 21.68
N VAL A 126 25.07 -19.49 21.19
CA VAL A 126 24.80 -20.15 19.87
C VAL A 126 24.01 -19.24 18.90
N TYR A 127 23.44 -18.15 19.43
CA TYR A 127 22.65 -17.18 18.67
C TYR A 127 23.51 -16.22 17.83
N ASP A 128 24.67 -15.81 18.35
CA ASP A 128 25.53 -14.78 17.72
C ASP A 128 26.09 -15.23 16.36
N ALA A 129 26.46 -16.52 16.21
CA ALA A 129 27.03 -17.03 14.95
C ALA A 129 25.99 -17.34 13.86
N TYR A 130 24.72 -17.51 14.23
CA TYR A 130 23.63 -17.75 13.27
C TYR A 130 23.09 -16.43 12.70
N GLN A 131 23.17 -15.36 13.48
CA GLN A 131 22.72 -14.03 13.06
C GLN A 131 23.71 -13.34 12.13
N GLU A 132 25.02 -13.54 12.27
CA GLU A 132 26.02 -12.86 11.44
C GLU A 132 25.93 -13.26 9.95
N LYS A 133 25.75 -14.56 9.66
CA LYS A 133 25.59 -15.05 8.27
C LYS A 133 24.27 -14.65 7.63
N ARG A 134 23.19 -14.63 8.42
CA ARG A 134 21.87 -14.21 7.92
C ARG A 134 21.82 -12.69 7.77
N ALA A 135 22.50 -11.93 8.62
CA ALA A 135 22.67 -10.49 8.47
C ALA A 135 23.45 -10.15 7.21
N GLU A 136 24.56 -10.83 6.89
CA GLU A 136 25.31 -10.59 5.65
C GLU A 136 24.54 -10.96 4.38
N GLU A 137 23.83 -12.09 4.38
CA GLU A 137 22.99 -12.52 3.23
C GLU A 137 21.75 -11.63 3.07
N THR A 138 21.20 -11.11 4.18
CA THR A 138 20.11 -10.12 4.16
C THR A 138 20.64 -8.75 3.74
N LEU A 139 21.82 -8.33 4.18
CA LEU A 139 22.49 -7.09 3.77
C LEU A 139 22.88 -7.14 2.29
N SER A 140 23.38 -8.26 1.78
CA SER A 140 23.69 -8.39 0.35
C SER A 140 22.40 -8.35 -0.47
N SER A 141 21.34 -9.00 -0.01
CA SER A 141 20.03 -8.95 -0.68
C SER A 141 19.40 -7.56 -0.63
N ILE A 142 19.59 -6.80 0.46
CA ILE A 142 19.18 -5.39 0.59
C ILE A 142 20.03 -4.49 -0.32
N LYS A 143 21.33 -4.77 -0.43
CA LYS A 143 22.27 -4.01 -1.25
C LYS A 143 22.03 -4.25 -2.75
N ASP A 144 21.70 -5.48 -3.13
CA ASP A 144 21.32 -5.86 -4.49
C ASP A 144 19.93 -5.28 -4.88
N LEU A 145 19.04 -5.04 -3.89
CA LEU A 145 17.79 -4.30 -4.09
C LEU A 145 18.04 -2.78 -4.26
N GLN A 146 18.97 -2.21 -3.47
CA GLN A 146 19.41 -0.82 -3.62
C GLN A 146 20.09 -0.54 -4.97
N ASP A 147 20.88 -1.48 -5.51
CA ASP A 147 21.58 -1.33 -6.79
C ASP A 147 20.65 -1.49 -8.01
N SER A 148 19.41 -1.95 -7.82
CA SER A 148 18.37 -2.04 -8.86
C SER A 148 17.30 -0.94 -8.77
N SER A 149 17.50 0.03 -7.87
CA SER A 149 16.70 1.25 -7.81
C SER A 149 17.09 2.16 -8.96
N ASP A 150 16.54 1.91 -10.16
CA ASP A 150 16.14 3.04 -10.99
C ASP A 150 15.34 3.97 -10.05
N SER A 151 15.83 5.20 -9.83
CA SER A 151 15.19 6.14 -8.91
C SER A 151 13.71 6.24 -9.28
N TYR A 152 12.81 5.87 -8.36
CA TYR A 152 11.38 5.95 -8.60
C TYR A 152 11.02 7.40 -8.92
N ASP A 153 10.71 7.67 -10.19
CA ASP A 153 10.19 8.96 -10.63
C ASP A 153 8.67 8.82 -10.76
N PRO A 154 7.88 9.41 -9.83
CA PRO A 154 6.43 9.33 -9.86
C PRO A 154 5.84 9.98 -11.11
N TYR A 155 6.59 10.84 -11.81
CA TYR A 155 6.16 11.56 -13.01
C TYR A 155 6.71 10.97 -14.32
N GLN A 156 7.33 9.78 -14.30
CA GLN A 156 8.03 9.22 -15.48
C GLN A 156 7.14 9.03 -16.73
N PHE A 157 5.81 8.95 -16.56
CA PHE A 157 4.84 8.79 -17.65
C PHE A 157 4.02 10.04 -17.94
N VAL A 158 4.31 11.14 -17.23
CA VAL A 158 3.64 12.43 -17.42
C VAL A 158 4.32 13.16 -18.57
N ASN A 159 3.56 13.42 -19.63
CA ASN A 159 4.05 14.17 -20.80
C ASN A 159 3.75 15.66 -20.72
N GLU A 160 2.83 16.06 -19.84
CA GLU A 160 2.49 17.46 -19.59
C GLU A 160 3.56 18.12 -18.72
N SER A 161 3.74 19.42 -18.90
CA SER A 161 4.71 20.21 -18.16
C SER A 161 4.03 21.44 -17.57
N ILE A 162 4.27 21.67 -16.29
CA ILE A 162 3.86 22.90 -15.61
C ILE A 162 4.69 24.06 -16.21
N PRO A 163 4.07 25.20 -16.58
CA PRO A 163 4.80 26.37 -17.08
C PRO A 163 5.93 26.81 -16.13
N GLU A 164 7.08 27.18 -16.69
CA GLU A 164 8.24 27.65 -15.88
C GLU A 164 8.00 29.04 -15.28
N GLU A 165 7.18 29.86 -15.92
CA GLU A 165 6.80 31.19 -15.45
C GLU A 165 5.49 31.12 -14.65
N GLY A 166 5.42 31.89 -13.56
CA GLY A 166 4.22 32.04 -12.77
C GLY A 166 4.44 33.03 -11.64
N GLU A 167 3.53 33.03 -10.68
CA GLU A 167 3.63 33.87 -9.50
C GLU A 167 4.40 33.14 -8.39
N TYR A 168 5.03 33.92 -7.51
CA TYR A 168 5.54 33.37 -6.25
C TYR A 168 4.37 33.16 -5.30
N LEU A 169 4.28 31.96 -4.71
CA LEU A 169 3.32 31.67 -3.65
C LEU A 169 3.99 30.88 -2.53
N GLN A 170 3.56 31.19 -1.31
CA GLN A 170 3.93 30.47 -0.11
C GLN A 170 2.68 30.21 0.74
N ALA A 171 2.54 28.99 1.25
CA ALA A 171 1.45 28.58 2.13
C ALA A 171 1.97 27.70 3.26
N GLU A 172 1.44 27.90 4.47
CA GLU A 172 1.70 27.02 5.61
C GLU A 172 0.47 26.14 5.82
N LEU A 173 0.63 24.83 5.70
CA LEU A 173 -0.44 23.85 5.76
C LEU A 173 -0.17 22.78 6.82
N SER A 174 -1.22 22.36 7.51
CA SER A 174 -1.25 21.24 8.46
C SER A 174 -2.09 20.09 7.88
N ALA A 175 -2.37 19.07 8.71
CA ALA A 175 -3.18 17.92 8.31
C ALA A 175 -4.50 18.31 7.63
N GLY A 176 -4.80 17.64 6.52
CA GLY A 176 -5.98 17.93 5.71
C GLY A 176 -5.83 17.46 4.27
N TYR A 177 -6.82 17.80 3.46
CA TYR A 177 -6.86 17.52 2.03
C TYR A 177 -6.98 18.83 1.24
N TYR A 178 -6.07 19.04 0.30
CA TYR A 178 -5.97 20.28 -0.47
C TYR A 178 -6.03 19.95 -1.96
N GLN A 179 -6.99 20.55 -2.66
CA GLN A 179 -7.18 20.40 -4.10
C GLN A 179 -6.35 21.42 -4.86
N ILE A 180 -5.55 20.93 -5.78
CA ILE A 180 -4.74 21.77 -6.65
C ILE A 180 -5.64 22.38 -7.73
N GLY A 181 -5.53 23.69 -7.93
CA GLY A 181 -6.48 24.51 -8.69
C GLY A 181 -7.57 25.15 -7.84
N ILE A 182 -7.71 24.79 -6.55
CA ILE A 182 -8.72 25.36 -5.64
C ILE A 182 -8.08 25.95 -4.38
N ASP A 183 -7.34 25.14 -3.61
CA ASP A 183 -6.67 25.58 -2.37
C ASP A 183 -5.26 26.09 -2.63
N LEU A 184 -4.57 25.43 -3.56
CA LEU A 184 -3.24 25.77 -4.03
C LEU A 184 -3.27 25.83 -5.55
N PRO A 185 -2.58 26.78 -6.21
CA PRO A 185 -2.46 26.76 -7.65
C PRO A 185 -1.64 25.58 -8.15
N GLU A 186 -1.79 25.25 -9.44
CA GLU A 186 -0.83 24.38 -10.11
C GLU A 186 0.57 25.00 -10.04
N GLY A 187 1.59 24.17 -9.80
CA GLY A 187 2.95 24.65 -9.60
C GLY A 187 3.94 23.53 -9.30
N ILE A 188 5.23 23.89 -9.30
CA ILE A 188 6.30 23.02 -8.81
C ILE A 188 6.68 23.52 -7.43
N TYR A 189 6.45 22.69 -6.43
CA TYR A 189 6.59 23.06 -5.03
C TYR A 189 7.86 22.52 -4.40
N LYS A 190 8.45 23.36 -3.55
CA LYS A 190 9.36 22.99 -2.49
C LYS A 190 8.56 22.95 -1.19
N CYS A 191 8.69 21.85 -0.45
CA CYS A 191 8.02 21.64 0.81
C CYS A 191 9.07 21.56 1.93
N THR A 192 8.92 22.38 2.97
CA THR A 192 9.81 22.39 4.14
C THR A 192 9.01 22.11 5.41
N ARG A 193 9.42 21.12 6.20
CA ARG A 193 8.88 20.85 7.53
C ARG A 193 9.22 21.98 8.49
N LYS A 194 8.19 22.53 9.13
CA LYS A 194 8.33 23.52 10.21
C LYS A 194 8.29 22.90 11.59
N ASP A 195 7.40 21.93 11.77
CA ASP A 195 7.09 21.35 13.06
C ASP A 195 6.43 19.97 12.90
N GLY A 196 6.46 19.17 13.97
CA GLY A 196 5.77 17.90 14.09
C GLY A 196 6.31 16.78 13.21
N THR A 197 5.58 15.67 13.19
CA THR A 197 5.86 14.54 12.31
C THR A 197 4.61 14.07 11.60
N GLY A 198 4.81 13.45 10.44
CA GLY A 198 3.71 13.08 9.57
C GLY A 198 4.17 12.67 8.19
N PHE A 199 3.27 12.81 7.24
CA PHE A 199 3.56 12.57 5.83
C PHE A 199 2.71 13.48 4.96
N LEU A 200 3.12 13.62 3.70
CA LEU A 200 2.24 14.09 2.63
C LEU A 200 2.06 13.01 1.56
N ASN A 201 0.90 13.01 0.92
CA ASN A 201 0.65 12.28 -0.31
C ASN A 201 0.14 13.21 -1.39
N ILE A 202 0.62 13.04 -2.62
CA ILE A 202 0.06 13.67 -3.81
C ILE A 202 -0.58 12.57 -4.63
N VAL A 203 -1.85 12.77 -4.91
CA VAL A 203 -2.70 11.89 -5.71
C VAL A 203 -3.15 12.66 -6.94
N ASP A 204 -2.72 12.21 -8.12
CA ASP A 204 -3.19 12.73 -9.39
C ASP A 204 -3.75 11.58 -10.22
N SER A 205 -5.07 11.48 -10.24
CA SER A 205 -5.76 10.41 -10.97
C SER A 205 -5.69 10.59 -12.48
N GLU A 206 -5.57 11.82 -12.97
CA GLU A 206 -5.50 12.11 -14.41
C GLU A 206 -4.12 11.70 -14.96
N HIS A 207 -3.07 12.05 -14.23
CA HIS A 207 -1.69 11.74 -14.60
C HIS A 207 -1.20 10.36 -14.09
N ASN A 208 -2.01 9.64 -13.31
CA ASN A 208 -1.63 8.40 -12.62
C ASN A 208 -0.39 8.57 -11.73
N VAL A 209 -0.32 9.70 -11.02
CA VAL A 209 0.77 10.00 -10.10
C VAL A 209 0.33 9.65 -8.68
N TYR A 210 1.21 8.92 -7.99
CA TYR A 210 1.18 8.78 -6.55
C TYR A 210 2.58 9.07 -6.01
N GLN A 211 2.67 10.10 -5.17
CA GLN A 211 3.89 10.47 -4.47
C GLN A 211 3.63 10.48 -2.97
N TYR A 212 4.49 9.81 -2.21
CA TYR A 212 4.44 9.75 -0.75
C TYR A 212 5.77 10.30 -0.22
N GLU A 213 5.69 11.25 0.71
CA GLU A 213 6.87 11.77 1.39
C GLU A 213 6.65 11.76 2.91
N SER A 214 7.65 11.25 3.64
CA SER A 214 7.62 11.14 5.09
C SER A 214 8.42 12.27 5.74
N PHE A 215 7.91 12.76 6.87
CA PHE A 215 8.52 13.83 7.67
C PHE A 215 8.67 13.40 9.13
N GLN A 216 9.42 12.34 9.39
CA GLN A 216 9.83 11.93 10.74
C GLN A 216 11.05 12.72 11.20
N GLU A 217 11.37 12.69 12.50
CA GLU A 217 12.49 13.46 13.10
C GLU A 217 13.81 13.37 12.32
N ASN A 218 14.12 12.19 11.77
CA ASN A 218 15.37 11.91 11.04
C ASN A 218 15.22 11.98 9.51
N ASP A 219 14.03 12.27 8.99
CA ASP A 219 13.79 12.44 7.57
C ASP A 219 14.29 13.82 7.10
N PRO A 220 14.53 14.01 5.79
CA PRO A 220 14.82 15.33 5.24
C PRO A 220 13.75 16.34 5.63
N GLU A 221 14.18 17.53 6.06
CA GLU A 221 13.26 18.62 6.36
C GLU A 221 12.70 19.28 5.11
N GLU A 222 13.33 19.06 3.95
CA GLU A 222 12.97 19.68 2.69
C GLU A 222 12.86 18.64 1.58
N ILE A 223 11.77 18.73 0.81
CA ILE A 223 11.54 17.99 -0.43
C ILE A 223 11.29 19.01 -1.55
N SER A 224 11.99 18.87 -2.66
CA SER A 224 11.82 19.71 -3.85
C SER A 224 11.13 18.96 -4.99
N ASP A 225 10.83 19.69 -6.06
CA ASP A 225 10.36 19.14 -7.33
C ASP A 225 9.01 18.38 -7.23
N LEU A 226 8.16 18.80 -6.28
CA LEU A 226 6.79 18.31 -6.14
C LEU A 226 5.91 18.96 -7.20
N LYS A 227 5.64 18.25 -8.30
CA LYS A 227 4.78 18.75 -9.38
C LYS A 227 3.32 18.50 -9.00
N MET A 228 2.59 19.58 -8.78
CA MET A 228 1.18 19.53 -8.41
C MET A 228 0.37 20.10 -9.58
N PHE A 229 -0.25 19.22 -10.36
CA PHE A 229 -1.12 19.60 -11.48
C PHE A 229 -2.54 19.92 -11.01
N GLN A 230 -3.23 20.78 -11.74
CA GLN A 230 -4.64 21.07 -11.46
C GLN A 230 -5.49 19.78 -11.42
N GLY A 231 -6.34 19.65 -10.40
CA GLY A 231 -7.16 18.46 -10.15
C GLY A 231 -6.50 17.40 -9.26
N ALA A 232 -5.19 17.50 -8.99
CA ALA A 232 -4.53 16.65 -8.00
C ALA A 232 -5.01 16.97 -6.57
N VAL A 233 -4.85 16.01 -5.67
CA VAL A 233 -5.15 16.14 -4.24
C VAL A 233 -3.88 15.93 -3.42
N LEU A 234 -3.53 16.94 -2.63
CA LEU A 234 -2.49 16.89 -1.61
C LEU A 234 -3.14 16.50 -0.27
N GLN A 235 -2.77 15.34 0.26
CA GLN A 235 -3.09 14.95 1.62
C GLN A 235 -1.89 15.27 2.52
N ILE A 236 -2.13 15.95 3.64
CA ILE A 236 -1.17 16.05 4.75
C ILE A 236 -1.78 15.30 5.93
N SER A 237 -0.97 14.50 6.63
CA SER A 237 -1.44 13.74 7.79
C SER A 237 -0.39 13.70 8.90
N GLY A 238 -0.89 13.52 10.12
CA GLY A 238 -0.10 13.65 11.34
C GLY A 238 0.03 15.10 11.80
N GLY A 239 0.76 15.31 12.89
CA GLY A 239 0.96 16.63 13.49
C GLY A 239 1.97 17.51 12.74
N VAL A 240 2.32 17.17 11.51
CA VAL A 240 3.30 17.91 10.70
C VAL A 240 2.70 19.23 10.21
N VAL A 241 3.52 20.28 10.29
CA VAL A 241 3.25 21.58 9.68
C VAL A 241 4.27 21.80 8.57
N LEU A 242 3.77 22.02 7.36
CA LEU A 242 4.56 22.12 6.14
C LEU A 242 4.45 23.52 5.56
N ASN A 243 5.59 24.09 5.19
CA ASN A 243 5.66 25.29 4.40
C ASN A 243 5.86 24.90 2.93
N LEU A 244 4.84 25.14 2.10
CA LEU A 244 4.87 24.92 0.66
C LEU A 244 5.19 26.24 -0.04
N GLU A 245 6.17 26.20 -0.93
CA GLU A 245 6.67 27.35 -1.68
C GLU A 245 6.81 27.00 -3.15
N THR A 246 6.36 27.88 -4.04
CA THR A 246 6.53 27.74 -5.49
C THR A 246 6.87 29.09 -6.12
N GLU A 247 7.69 29.08 -7.16
CA GLU A 247 8.03 30.28 -7.96
C GLU A 247 7.20 30.39 -9.24
N ASN A 248 6.44 29.35 -9.58
CA ASN A 248 5.68 29.25 -10.83
C ASN A 248 4.21 28.88 -10.59
N ALA A 249 3.60 29.46 -9.53
CA ALA A 249 2.18 29.30 -9.27
C ALA A 249 1.32 29.81 -10.44
N GLN A 250 0.46 28.94 -10.96
CA GLN A 250 -0.55 29.29 -11.96
C GLN A 250 -1.82 29.84 -11.30
N ALA A 251 -1.71 30.89 -10.49
CA ALA A 251 -2.83 31.46 -9.73
C ALA A 251 -4.01 31.89 -10.62
N SER A 252 -3.72 32.35 -11.85
CA SER A 252 -4.75 32.76 -12.81
C SER A 252 -5.59 31.62 -13.40
N SER A 253 -5.16 30.36 -13.25
CA SER A 253 -5.93 29.18 -13.70
C SER A 253 -6.74 28.53 -12.59
N MET A 254 -6.67 29.08 -11.36
CA MET A 254 -7.46 28.58 -10.24
C MET A 254 -8.95 28.76 -10.49
N GLU A 255 -9.70 27.76 -10.05
CA GLU A 255 -11.16 27.75 -10.07
C GLU A 255 -11.71 28.36 -8.78
N GLU A 256 -12.90 28.94 -8.87
CA GLU A 256 -13.58 29.48 -7.70
C GLU A 256 -14.08 28.31 -6.83
N ALA A 257 -13.75 28.34 -5.54
CA ALA A 257 -14.17 27.32 -4.61
C ALA A 257 -15.70 27.38 -4.40
N GLU A 258 -16.39 26.25 -4.60
CA GLU A 258 -17.81 26.14 -4.28
C GLU A 258 -18.02 26.22 -2.76
N PRO A 259 -18.76 27.22 -2.25
CA PRO A 259 -18.92 27.40 -0.81
C PRO A 259 -19.63 26.20 -0.20
N ASN A 260 -19.27 25.87 1.04
CA ASN A 260 -19.94 24.78 1.74
C ASN A 260 -21.40 25.16 2.05
N PRO A 261 -22.39 24.35 1.63
CA PRO A 261 -23.79 24.63 1.90
C PRO A 261 -24.18 24.44 3.38
N LEU A 262 -23.34 23.76 4.16
CA LEU A 262 -23.56 23.53 5.58
C LEU A 262 -22.99 24.69 6.41
N THR A 263 -23.70 25.04 7.48
CA THR A 263 -23.30 26.16 8.36
C THR A 263 -23.34 25.80 9.85
N GLU A 264 -23.85 24.62 10.19
CA GLU A 264 -23.99 24.19 11.59
C GLU A 264 -22.77 23.37 12.01
N GLU A 265 -22.16 23.77 13.13
CA GLU A 265 -21.10 23.03 13.80
C GLU A 265 -21.69 21.86 14.59
N LEU A 266 -20.95 20.76 14.66
CA LEU A 266 -21.38 19.52 15.30
C LEU A 266 -20.32 19.02 16.27
N THR A 267 -20.75 18.29 17.30
CA THR A 267 -19.88 17.51 18.17
C THR A 267 -20.32 16.06 18.11
N LEU A 268 -19.39 15.15 17.80
CA LEU A 268 -19.64 13.71 17.71
C LEU A 268 -18.79 12.93 18.72
N GLU A 269 -19.34 11.83 19.21
CA GLU A 269 -18.67 10.81 20.04
C GLU A 269 -19.12 9.42 19.57
N GLY A 270 -18.26 8.41 19.68
CA GLY A 270 -18.59 7.03 19.33
C GLY A 270 -18.87 6.84 17.84
N ASP A 271 -19.77 5.92 17.51
CA ASP A 271 -20.07 5.54 16.12
C ASP A 271 -21.22 6.35 15.52
N ASN A 272 -20.94 7.03 14.40
CA ASN A 272 -21.87 7.91 13.70
C ASN A 272 -21.83 7.64 12.19
N SER A 273 -22.93 7.91 11.48
CA SER A 273 -23.05 7.70 10.03
C SER A 273 -23.53 8.96 9.29
N ALA A 274 -22.80 9.36 8.26
CA ALA A 274 -23.17 10.47 7.38
C ALA A 274 -24.47 10.16 6.61
N GLY A 275 -25.42 11.09 6.63
CA GLY A 275 -26.78 10.95 6.08
C GLY A 275 -27.78 10.34 7.06
N THR A 276 -27.35 9.84 8.22
CA THR A 276 -28.24 9.33 9.28
C THR A 276 -28.12 10.17 10.56
N ASP A 277 -26.90 10.28 11.10
CA ASP A 277 -26.63 10.94 12.37
C ASP A 277 -26.17 12.39 12.17
N PHE A 278 -25.49 12.68 11.06
CA PHE A 278 -25.06 14.03 10.65
C PHE A 278 -25.16 14.19 9.12
N PRO A 279 -25.29 15.41 8.57
CA PRO A 279 -25.35 15.61 7.12
C PRO A 279 -24.02 15.22 6.44
N PRO A 280 -24.03 14.65 5.23
CA PRO A 280 -22.80 14.46 4.46
C PRO A 280 -22.25 15.82 4.01
N GLY A 281 -20.93 15.96 3.97
CA GLY A 281 -20.29 17.22 3.66
C GLY A 281 -18.78 17.23 3.86
N THR A 282 -18.18 18.40 3.71
CA THR A 282 -16.76 18.63 3.97
C THR A 282 -16.60 19.37 5.29
N TYR A 283 -15.71 18.88 6.16
CA TYR A 283 -15.55 19.38 7.52
C TYR A 283 -14.08 19.56 7.88
N ASP A 284 -13.81 20.58 8.68
CA ASP A 284 -12.61 20.68 9.48
C ASP A 284 -12.89 19.98 10.81
N VAL A 285 -12.08 18.97 11.14
CA VAL A 285 -12.33 18.06 12.27
C VAL A 285 -11.21 18.16 13.29
N SER A 286 -11.55 18.44 14.54
CA SER A 286 -10.58 18.56 15.65
C SER A 286 -11.06 17.80 16.88
N ALA A 287 -10.13 17.43 17.77
CA ALA A 287 -10.50 16.88 19.07
C ALA A 287 -11.02 17.99 20.00
N ALA A 288 -12.10 17.73 20.75
CA ALA A 288 -12.73 18.75 21.58
C ALA A 288 -11.91 19.12 22.82
N ASP A 289 -11.45 18.13 23.59
CA ASP A 289 -10.76 18.35 24.86
C ASP A 289 -9.71 17.28 25.22
N ASN A 290 -9.64 16.18 24.47
CA ASN A 290 -8.75 15.06 24.75
C ASN A 290 -7.97 14.64 23.48
N PHE A 291 -7.34 13.48 23.52
CA PHE A 291 -6.74 12.82 22.36
C PHE A 291 -7.47 11.52 22.02
N GLY A 292 -7.43 11.12 20.76
CA GLY A 292 -8.08 9.90 20.32
C GLY A 292 -7.77 9.56 18.87
N MET A 293 -8.22 8.38 18.44
CA MET A 293 -8.14 7.96 17.06
C MET A 293 -9.51 8.16 16.41
N LEU A 294 -9.56 9.04 15.42
CA LEU A 294 -10.71 9.17 14.52
C LEU A 294 -10.58 8.12 13.42
N GLU A 295 -11.50 7.17 13.35
CA GLU A 295 -11.57 6.20 12.25
C GLU A 295 -12.72 6.53 11.30
N ILE A 296 -12.46 6.47 9.99
CA ILE A 296 -13.41 6.83 8.95
C ILE A 296 -13.51 5.67 7.97
N GLU A 297 -14.70 5.08 7.86
CA GLU A 297 -15.03 4.04 6.90
C GLU A 297 -15.78 4.66 5.71
N LEU A 298 -15.11 4.77 4.56
CA LEU A 298 -15.72 5.30 3.35
C LEU A 298 -16.63 4.27 2.67
N PRO A 299 -17.70 4.69 1.99
CA PRO A 299 -18.62 3.78 1.33
C PRO A 299 -17.96 2.98 0.20
N GLY A 300 -18.48 1.78 -0.07
CA GLY A 300 -18.19 1.04 -1.30
C GLY A 300 -17.05 0.01 -1.27
N GLY A 301 -16.38 -0.22 -0.13
CA GLY A 301 -15.29 -1.22 -0.02
C GLY A 301 -15.74 -2.70 0.08
N GLY A 302 -17.04 -2.99 0.20
CA GLY A 302 -17.54 -4.36 0.23
C GLY A 302 -17.05 -5.15 1.45
N GLU A 303 -16.37 -6.29 1.24
CA GLU A 303 -15.80 -7.13 2.32
C GLU A 303 -14.54 -6.49 2.96
N SER A 304 -13.96 -5.43 2.37
CA SER A 304 -12.79 -4.72 2.89
C SER A 304 -13.02 -3.21 2.73
N PRO A 305 -13.57 -2.55 3.77
CA PRO A 305 -13.85 -1.12 3.68
C PRO A 305 -12.59 -0.31 3.47
N TYR A 306 -12.75 0.86 2.83
CA TYR A 306 -11.69 1.84 2.72
C TYR A 306 -11.67 2.66 4.00
N THR A 307 -10.61 2.51 4.80
CA THR A 307 -10.50 3.18 6.09
C THR A 307 -9.40 4.23 6.07
N VAL A 308 -9.71 5.41 6.58
CA VAL A 308 -8.75 6.48 6.86
C VAL A 308 -8.78 6.74 8.37
N SER A 309 -7.62 6.97 8.98
CA SER A 309 -7.53 7.19 10.43
C SER A 309 -6.63 8.38 10.75
N PHE A 310 -7.01 9.15 11.77
CA PHE A 310 -6.24 10.28 12.27
C PHE A 310 -6.06 10.16 13.78
N LEU A 311 -4.83 10.34 14.25
CA LEU A 311 -4.56 10.58 15.67
C LEU A 311 -4.76 12.07 15.93
N LEU A 312 -5.78 12.41 16.72
CA LEU A 312 -6.12 13.77 17.09
C LEU A 312 -5.74 14.05 18.53
N ASP A 313 -5.29 15.27 18.80
CA ASP A 313 -5.02 15.77 20.15
C ASP A 313 -5.39 17.27 20.22
N SER A 314 -6.32 17.61 21.12
CA SER A 314 -6.70 19.01 21.35
C SER A 314 -5.52 19.88 21.82
N GLN A 315 -4.51 19.27 22.45
CA GLN A 315 -3.30 19.93 22.94
C GLN A 315 -2.05 19.15 22.54
N ARG A 316 -1.76 19.08 21.23
CA ARG A 316 -0.55 18.43 20.70
C ARG A 316 0.70 18.82 21.51
N THR A 317 1.36 17.80 22.04
CA THR A 317 2.58 17.94 22.84
C THR A 317 3.82 17.53 22.03
N GLU A 318 5.01 17.95 22.47
CA GLU A 318 6.28 17.48 21.91
C GLU A 318 6.49 15.97 22.08
N GLU A 319 5.79 15.31 23.01
CA GLU A 319 5.86 13.85 23.21
C GLU A 319 5.16 13.08 22.09
N TYR A 320 4.13 13.70 21.48
CA TYR A 320 3.31 13.10 20.43
C TYR A 320 3.27 14.02 19.20
N PRO A 321 4.42 14.29 18.54
CA PRO A 321 4.52 15.24 17.44
C PRO A 321 3.76 14.79 16.18
N GLY A 322 3.35 13.51 16.13
CA GLY A 322 2.56 12.92 15.07
C GLY A 322 1.04 13.10 15.21
N TYR A 323 0.56 13.71 16.30
CA TYR A 323 -0.89 13.89 16.51
C TYR A 323 -1.32 15.23 15.90
N SER A 324 -2.40 15.21 15.14
CA SER A 324 -2.94 16.39 14.49
C SER A 324 -3.86 17.13 15.46
N GLN A 325 -3.86 18.45 15.48
CA GLN A 325 -4.86 19.20 16.26
C GLN A 325 -6.19 19.31 15.51
N GLU A 326 -6.10 19.37 14.18
CA GLU A 326 -7.21 19.54 13.28
C GLU A 326 -6.86 18.85 11.95
N VAL A 327 -7.86 18.30 11.26
CA VAL A 327 -7.77 17.79 9.90
C VAL A 327 -8.69 18.63 9.04
N ARG A 328 -8.12 19.41 8.13
CA ARG A 328 -8.86 20.33 7.26
C ARG A 328 -9.45 19.65 6.04
N ASN A 329 -10.59 20.15 5.57
CA ASN A 329 -11.25 19.73 4.34
C ASN A 329 -11.51 18.22 4.25
N LEU A 330 -11.91 17.59 5.35
CA LEU A 330 -12.22 16.16 5.37
C LEU A 330 -13.59 15.91 4.72
N TYR A 331 -13.61 15.25 3.56
CA TYR A 331 -14.85 15.02 2.80
C TYR A 331 -15.54 13.72 3.21
N LEU A 332 -16.73 13.82 3.80
CA LEU A 332 -17.51 12.69 4.31
C LEU A 332 -18.76 12.51 3.44
N PRO A 333 -18.70 11.70 2.36
CA PRO A 333 -19.87 11.43 1.52
C PRO A 333 -20.94 10.64 2.28
N GLU A 334 -22.17 10.63 1.73
CA GLU A 334 -23.28 9.86 2.30
C GLU A 334 -22.91 8.37 2.49
N GLY A 335 -23.27 7.81 3.65
CA GLY A 335 -22.96 6.44 4.02
C GLY A 335 -21.55 6.23 4.61
N THR A 336 -20.76 7.29 4.80
CA THR A 336 -19.51 7.24 5.56
C THR A 336 -19.79 6.95 7.03
N LYS A 337 -19.03 6.05 7.65
CA LYS A 337 -19.07 5.83 9.09
C LYS A 337 -17.88 6.50 9.74
N VAL A 338 -18.12 7.16 10.86
CA VAL A 338 -17.13 7.86 11.66
C VAL A 338 -17.15 7.24 13.05
N SER A 339 -16.00 6.81 13.55
CA SER A 339 -15.85 6.30 14.91
C SER A 339 -14.87 7.18 15.67
N ALA A 340 -15.36 7.77 16.77
CA ALA A 340 -14.60 8.54 17.74
C ALA A 340 -14.71 7.86 19.12
N GLU A 341 -14.21 6.64 19.25
CA GLU A 341 -14.29 5.89 20.50
C GLU A 341 -13.42 6.53 21.60
N GLY A 342 -14.05 6.88 22.72
CA GLY A 342 -13.37 7.36 23.92
C GLY A 342 -12.93 8.83 23.88
N PHE A 343 -13.36 9.61 22.89
CA PHE A 343 -13.15 11.05 22.84
C PHE A 343 -14.21 11.75 21.96
N GLU A 344 -14.38 13.06 22.17
CA GLU A 344 -15.28 13.89 21.37
C GLU A 344 -14.51 14.61 20.25
N VAL A 345 -15.13 14.70 19.07
CA VAL A 345 -14.64 15.51 17.94
C VAL A 345 -15.59 16.66 17.63
N ASN A 346 -15.03 17.82 17.35
CA ASN A 346 -15.74 18.94 16.77
C ASN A 346 -15.62 18.89 15.25
N MET A 347 -16.74 19.09 14.56
CA MET A 347 -16.82 19.15 13.11
C MET A 347 -17.40 20.50 12.71
N VAL A 348 -16.56 21.32 12.10
CA VAL A 348 -16.94 22.63 11.56
C VAL A 348 -17.03 22.48 10.05
N PRO A 349 -18.13 22.86 9.38
CA PRO A 349 -18.16 22.89 7.93
C PRO A 349 -16.96 23.69 7.37
N SER A 350 -16.13 23.07 6.54
CA SER A 350 -15.00 23.77 5.90
C SER A 350 -15.50 24.91 5.02
N GLU A 351 -14.66 25.91 4.72
CA GLU A 351 -15.06 27.08 3.91
C GLU A 351 -15.65 26.70 2.54
N ARG A 352 -15.13 25.61 1.95
CA ARG A 352 -15.57 25.09 0.66
C ARG A 352 -16.08 23.65 0.76
N SER A 353 -16.91 23.30 -0.22
CA SER A 353 -17.27 21.92 -0.52
C SER A 353 -16.28 21.33 -1.56
N THR A 354 -16.50 20.07 -1.92
CA THR A 354 -15.81 19.43 -3.04
C THR A 354 -16.82 18.82 -4.00
N SER A 355 -16.55 18.95 -5.30
CA SER A 355 -17.29 18.27 -6.37
C SER A 355 -16.61 16.97 -6.82
N LEU A 356 -15.39 16.67 -6.35
CA LEU A 356 -14.66 15.47 -6.72
C LEU A 356 -15.38 14.21 -6.22
N ASP A 357 -15.36 13.17 -7.04
CA ASP A 357 -15.76 11.84 -6.59
C ASP A 357 -14.85 11.43 -5.41
N TYR A 358 -15.44 10.92 -4.33
CA TYR A 358 -14.68 10.62 -3.12
C TYR A 358 -13.55 9.61 -3.37
N LYS A 359 -13.67 8.72 -4.37
CA LYS A 359 -12.59 7.81 -4.72
C LYS A 359 -11.39 8.54 -5.30
N VAL A 360 -11.63 9.54 -6.14
CA VAL A 360 -10.56 10.43 -6.61
C VAL A 360 -9.97 11.21 -5.43
N TYR A 361 -10.84 11.76 -4.58
CA TYR A 361 -10.45 12.54 -3.41
C TYR A 361 -9.50 11.79 -2.46
N TYR A 362 -9.78 10.51 -2.24
CA TYR A 362 -9.02 9.65 -1.33
C TYR A 362 -8.02 8.73 -2.04
N GLY A 363 -7.82 8.90 -3.35
CA GLY A 363 -6.89 8.09 -4.14
C GLY A 363 -7.20 6.59 -4.19
N LEU A 364 -8.49 6.25 -4.31
CA LEU A 364 -9.01 4.89 -4.37
C LEU A 364 -9.26 4.48 -5.83
N TRP A 365 -8.35 3.72 -6.45
CA TRP A 365 -8.46 3.24 -7.84
C TRP A 365 -8.40 1.72 -7.98
#